data_AF-A0A645I508-F1
#
_entry.id   AF-A0A645I508-F1
#
_cell.length_a   1.000
_cell.length_b   1.000
_cell.length_c   1.000
_cell.angle_alpha   90.00
_cell.angle_beta   90.00
_cell.angle_gamma   90.00
#
_symmetry.space_group_name_H-M   'P 1'
#
loop_
_entity.id
_entity.type
_entity.pdbx_description
1 polymer ?
#
loop_
_entity_poly.entity_id
_entity_poly.type
_entity_poly.pdbx_seq_one_letter_code
_entity_poly.pdbx_strand_id
1 'polypeptide(L)'
;MLAAAVDRGFGASAAGASGLGAQLLELGRICEEFTLQPHNRTLYYSQLFTPNWSVTKKTHAEITLDEAKNARRRLARWRRNFLNRPPRTDALVLRELDNLANFAELGIDRLIRAKGGRLDMAAWKDRMRHAIGEHNELWLARNRVGGLHESSDQLRKAMDA
;
A
#
# COMPACT_ATOMS: atom_id res chain seq x y z
N MET A 1 -4.80 -11.49 3.52
CA MET A 1 -4.86 -10.68 4.76
C MET A 1 -6.23 -10.04 5.01
N LEU A 2 -6.98 -9.55 4.01
CA LEU A 2 -8.26 -8.85 4.27
C LEU A 2 -9.54 -9.70 4.21
N ALA A 3 -9.54 -10.86 3.54
CA ALA A 3 -10.76 -11.62 3.24
C ALA A 3 -11.61 -11.99 4.47
N ALA A 4 -10.98 -12.47 5.55
CA ALA A 4 -11.71 -12.88 6.76
C ALA A 4 -12.26 -11.71 7.61
N ALA A 5 -11.73 -10.49 7.43
CA ALA A 5 -12.21 -9.27 8.11
C ALA A 5 -13.28 -8.55 7.27
N VAL A 6 -13.18 -8.65 5.94
CA VAL A 6 -14.17 -8.18 4.96
C VAL A 6 -15.52 -8.86 5.22
N ASP A 7 -15.57 -10.19 5.38
CA ASP A 7 -16.83 -10.91 5.63
C ASP A 7 -17.58 -10.46 6.89
N ARG A 8 -16.88 -9.98 7.93
CA ARG A 8 -17.53 -9.46 9.15
C ARG A 8 -17.92 -7.98 9.05
N GLY A 9 -17.34 -7.23 8.12
CA GLY A 9 -17.54 -5.78 7.99
C GLY A 9 -18.70 -5.36 7.07
N PHE A 10 -19.21 -6.28 6.24
CA PHE A 10 -20.38 -6.03 5.37
C PHE A 10 -21.72 -6.39 6.02
N GLY A 11 -21.71 -7.06 7.17
CA GLY A 11 -22.90 -7.35 7.97
C GLY A 11 -23.20 -6.24 8.97
N ALA A 12 -24.27 -5.48 8.72
CA ALA A 12 -24.92 -4.53 9.63
C ALA A 12 -24.19 -3.20 9.94
N SER A 13 -24.33 -2.21 9.05
CA SER A 13 -25.20 -1.04 9.31
C SER A 13 -25.22 -0.11 8.09
N ALA A 14 -26.38 0.02 7.47
CA ALA A 14 -26.70 1.15 6.62
C ALA A 14 -26.87 2.39 7.52
N ALA A 15 -25.87 3.28 7.55
CA ALA A 15 -25.94 4.73 7.78
C ALA A 15 -24.58 5.27 8.28
N GLY A 16 -23.85 5.97 7.41
CA GLY A 16 -22.69 6.79 7.79
C GLY A 16 -21.37 6.34 7.15
N ALA A 17 -20.75 7.26 6.42
CA ALA A 17 -19.57 7.09 5.57
C ALA A 17 -18.24 6.85 6.34
N SER A 18 -18.19 5.90 7.29
CA SER A 18 -17.01 5.67 8.14
C SER A 18 -16.76 4.21 8.57
N GLY A 19 -17.36 3.23 7.89
CA GLY A 19 -17.14 1.81 8.17
C GLY A 19 -15.81 1.26 7.64
N LEU A 20 -15.36 0.10 8.13
CA LEU A 20 -14.16 -0.61 7.64
C LEU A 20 -14.21 -0.83 6.13
N GLY A 21 -15.36 -1.23 5.59
CA GLY A 21 -15.56 -1.41 4.15
C GLY A 21 -15.35 -0.13 3.35
N ALA A 22 -15.78 1.03 3.87
CA ALA A 22 -15.56 2.32 3.22
C ALA A 22 -14.07 2.70 3.23
N GLN A 23 -13.37 2.45 4.34
CA GLN A 23 -11.92 2.71 4.43
C GLN A 23 -11.12 1.82 3.47
N LEU A 24 -11.50 0.55 3.35
CA LEU A 24 -10.90 -0.40 2.41
C LEU A 24 -11.15 0.00 0.96
N LEU A 25 -12.39 0.40 0.64
CA LEU A 25 -12.74 0.87 -0.69
C LEU A 25 -11.92 2.11 -1.05
N GLU A 26 -11.88 3.12 -0.19
CA GLU A 26 -11.14 4.35 -0.45
C GLU A 26 -9.63 4.12 -0.57
N LEU A 27 -9.05 3.21 0.21
CA LEU A 27 -7.64 2.82 0.07
C LEU A 27 -7.40 2.11 -1.27
N GLY A 28 -8.29 1.20 -1.67
CA GLY A 28 -8.21 0.49 -2.95
C GLY A 28 -8.33 1.43 -4.15
N ARG A 29 -9.14 2.48 -4.05
CA ARG A 29 -9.38 3.47 -5.11
C ARG A 29 -8.22 4.43 -5.36
N ILE A 30 -7.15 4.40 -4.58
CA ILE A 30 -5.95 5.21 -4.87
C ILE A 30 -5.38 4.89 -6.25
N CYS A 31 -5.58 3.66 -6.75
CA CYS A 31 -5.15 3.28 -8.09
C CYS A 31 -5.92 3.99 -9.22
N GLU A 32 -7.08 4.59 -8.93
CA GLU A 32 -7.87 5.35 -9.91
C GLU A 32 -7.20 6.66 -10.34
N GLU A 33 -6.18 7.12 -9.60
CA GLU A 33 -5.38 8.30 -9.97
C GLU A 33 -4.42 8.04 -11.14
N PHE A 34 -4.37 6.80 -11.64
CA PHE A 34 -3.54 6.40 -12.75
C PHE A 34 -4.40 5.97 -13.94
N THR A 35 -4.07 6.49 -15.12
CA THR A 35 -4.75 6.14 -16.37
C THR A 35 -4.55 4.65 -16.71
N LEU A 36 -3.37 4.11 -16.41
CA LEU A 36 -3.03 2.71 -16.68
C LEU A 36 -3.19 1.86 -15.42
N GLN A 37 -4.05 0.85 -15.48
CA GLN A 37 -4.30 -0.08 -14.38
C GLN A 37 -3.81 -1.49 -14.75
N PRO A 38 -2.68 -1.95 -14.21
CA PRO A 38 -2.18 -3.29 -14.51
C PRO A 38 -3.12 -4.37 -13.94
N HIS A 39 -3.34 -5.43 -14.71
CA HIS A 39 -4.14 -6.57 -14.23
C HIS A 39 -3.52 -7.21 -12.97
N ASN A 40 -4.38 -7.51 -11.99
CA ASN A 40 -4.07 -8.22 -10.74
C ASN A 40 -3.01 -7.58 -9.82
N ARG A 41 -2.69 -6.30 -10.00
CA ARG A 41 -1.78 -5.57 -9.11
C ARG A 41 -1.96 -4.07 -9.21
N THR A 42 -1.35 -3.35 -8.29
CA THR A 42 -1.26 -1.89 -8.38
C THR A 42 0.11 -1.47 -8.92
N LEU A 43 0.22 -0.23 -9.40
CA LEU A 43 1.49 0.32 -9.89
C LEU A 43 2.53 0.45 -8.77
N TYR A 44 2.09 0.90 -7.60
CA TYR A 44 2.95 0.99 -6.42
C TYR A 44 3.36 -0.38 -5.87
N TYR A 45 2.55 -1.43 -6.04
CA TYR A 45 3.01 -2.81 -5.81
C TYR A 45 4.14 -3.17 -6.79
N SER A 46 3.98 -2.85 -8.07
CA SER A 46 4.96 -3.21 -9.09
C SER A 46 6.31 -2.52 -8.87
N GLN A 47 6.30 -1.29 -8.34
CA GLN A 47 7.51 -0.58 -7.92
C GLN A 47 8.28 -1.24 -6.78
N LEU A 48 7.55 -1.83 -5.82
CA LEU A 48 8.18 -2.44 -4.66
C LEU A 48 8.59 -3.89 -4.92
N PHE A 49 7.78 -4.68 -5.62
CA PHE A 49 8.01 -6.12 -5.71
C PHE A 49 8.65 -6.57 -7.03
N THR A 50 8.44 -5.82 -8.11
CA THR A 50 8.87 -6.21 -9.45
C THR A 50 9.46 -5.05 -10.28
N PRO A 51 10.31 -4.17 -9.72
CA PRO A 51 10.76 -2.95 -10.40
C PRO A 51 11.52 -3.23 -11.70
N ASN A 52 12.18 -4.38 -11.80
CA ASN A 52 13.02 -4.75 -12.94
C ASN A 52 12.28 -5.50 -14.05
N TRP A 53 11.02 -5.90 -13.83
CA TRP A 53 10.26 -6.64 -14.84
C TRP A 53 9.97 -5.75 -16.05
N SER A 54 10.06 -6.32 -17.25
CA SER A 54 9.83 -5.60 -18.51
C SER A 54 8.43 -4.96 -18.56
N VAL A 55 7.42 -5.69 -18.08
CA VAL A 55 6.05 -5.17 -17.96
C VAL A 55 5.96 -3.98 -17.01
N THR A 56 6.63 -4.04 -15.86
CA THR A 56 6.69 -2.94 -14.90
C THR A 56 7.32 -1.69 -15.52
N LYS A 57 8.43 -1.86 -16.24
CA LYS A 57 9.10 -0.76 -16.95
C LYS A 57 8.21 -0.13 -18.03
N LYS A 58 7.53 -0.94 -18.85
CA LYS A 58 6.59 -0.47 -19.89
C LYS A 58 5.42 0.30 -19.28
N THR A 59 4.72 -0.32 -18.32
CA THR A 59 3.59 0.30 -17.63
C THR A 59 3.99 1.60 -16.94
N HIS A 60 5.18 1.65 -16.32
CA HIS A 60 5.66 2.88 -15.70
C HIS A 60 6.04 3.96 -16.71
N ALA A 61 6.51 3.62 -17.91
CA ALA A 61 6.87 4.63 -18.92
C ALA A 61 5.67 5.54 -19.27
N GLU A 62 4.47 4.96 -19.29
CA GLU A 62 3.22 5.64 -19.66
C GLU A 62 2.63 6.52 -18.54
N ILE A 63 3.03 6.30 -17.28
CA ILE A 63 2.53 7.07 -16.14
C ILE A 63 3.24 8.43 -16.04
N THR A 64 2.50 9.48 -15.72
CA THR A 64 3.02 10.83 -15.50
C THR A 64 3.46 11.08 -14.06
N LEU A 65 4.32 12.08 -13.86
CA LEU A 65 4.68 12.55 -12.52
C LEU A 65 3.46 13.11 -11.76
N ASP A 66 2.52 13.74 -12.46
CA ASP A 66 1.35 14.36 -11.85
C ASP A 66 0.32 13.35 -11.36
N GLU A 67 0.11 12.25 -12.10
CA GLU A 67 -0.69 11.11 -11.62
C GLU A 67 -0.10 10.53 -10.32
N ALA A 68 1.23 10.34 -10.27
CA ALA A 68 1.89 9.85 -9.06
C ALA A 68 1.73 10.83 -7.87
N LYS A 69 1.82 12.15 -8.12
CA LYS A 69 1.56 13.18 -7.10
C LYS A 69 0.09 13.23 -6.67
N ASN A 70 -0.85 13.00 -7.59
CA ASN A 70 -2.28 12.91 -7.28
C ASN A 70 -2.56 11.71 -6.36
N ALA A 71 -2.04 10.53 -6.70
CA ALA A 71 -2.10 9.33 -5.86
C ALA A 71 -1.53 9.61 -4.46
N ARG A 72 -0.38 10.30 -4.38
CA ARG A 72 0.23 10.70 -3.11
C ARG A 72 -0.67 11.60 -2.27
N ARG A 73 -1.31 12.60 -2.89
CA ARG A 73 -2.26 13.51 -2.22
C ARG A 73 -3.52 12.78 -1.77
N ARG A 74 -4.07 11.87 -2.58
CA ARG A 74 -5.24 11.07 -2.23
C ARG A 74 -4.95 10.13 -1.06
N LEU A 75 -3.80 9.45 -1.07
CA LEU A 75 -3.35 8.62 0.05
C LEU A 75 -3.15 9.44 1.33
N ALA A 76 -2.54 10.62 1.25
CA ALA A 76 -2.38 11.50 2.40
C ALA A 76 -3.72 11.97 3.00
N ARG A 77 -4.72 12.24 2.13
CA ARG A 77 -6.08 12.56 2.55
C ARG A 77 -6.75 11.37 3.24
N TRP A 78 -6.64 10.18 2.66
CA TRP A 78 -7.14 8.95 3.25
C TRP A 78 -6.51 8.72 4.64
N ARG A 79 -5.18 8.82 4.75
CA ARG A 79 -4.45 8.63 6.02
C ARG A 79 -4.88 9.61 7.10
N ARG A 80 -5.06 10.89 6.74
CA ARG A 80 -5.60 11.90 7.67
C ARG A 80 -6.98 11.52 8.17
N ASN A 81 -7.87 11.07 7.28
CA ASN A 81 -9.22 10.65 7.66
C ASN A 81 -9.20 9.38 8.53
N PHE A 82 -8.36 8.41 8.17
CA PHE A 82 -8.18 7.16 8.92
C PHE A 82 -7.70 7.42 10.35
N LEU A 83 -6.71 8.31 10.54
CA LEU A 83 -6.20 8.65 11.87
C LEU A 83 -7.20 9.47 12.70
N ASN A 84 -7.93 10.39 12.06
CA ASN A 84 -8.92 11.22 12.76
C ASN A 84 -10.20 10.45 13.12
N ARG A 85 -10.58 9.47 12.29
CA ARG A 85 -11.83 8.70 12.40
C ARG A 85 -11.57 7.25 12.00
N PRO A 86 -10.82 6.49 12.82
CA PRO A 86 -10.54 5.10 12.51
C PRO A 86 -11.84 4.30 12.49
N PRO A 87 -11.96 3.30 11.60
CA PRO A 87 -13.12 2.42 11.58
C PRO A 87 -13.18 1.62 12.89
N ARG A 88 -14.39 1.35 13.39
CA ARG A 88 -14.58 0.46 14.54
C ARG A 88 -14.28 -0.98 14.14
N THR A 89 -13.08 -1.46 14.46
CA THR A 89 -12.60 -2.82 14.19
C THR A 89 -11.48 -3.17 15.16
N ASP A 90 -10.99 -4.40 15.10
CA ASP A 90 -9.87 -4.87 15.90
C ASP A 90 -8.59 -4.04 15.66
N ALA A 91 -7.82 -3.80 16.71
CA ALA A 91 -6.55 -3.08 16.63
C ALA A 91 -5.58 -3.73 15.63
N LEU A 92 -5.62 -5.06 15.50
CA LEU A 92 -4.82 -5.77 14.50
C LEU A 92 -5.19 -5.35 13.07
N VAL A 93 -6.49 -5.21 12.78
CA VAL A 93 -6.97 -4.78 11.45
C VAL A 93 -6.59 -3.33 11.17
N LEU A 94 -6.60 -2.47 12.18
CA LEU A 94 -6.14 -1.08 12.05
C LEU A 94 -4.65 -1.01 11.71
N ARG A 95 -3.81 -1.81 12.39
CA ARG A 95 -2.38 -1.91 12.09
C ARG A 95 -2.13 -2.43 10.66
N GLU A 96 -2.89 -3.43 10.23
CA GLU A 96 -2.80 -3.96 8.86
C GLU A 96 -3.12 -2.89 7.81
N LEU A 97 -4.20 -2.13 8.01
CA LEU A 97 -4.57 -1.04 7.11
C LEU A 97 -3.50 0.04 7.04
N ASP A 98 -2.94 0.44 8.19
CA ASP A 98 -1.90 1.45 8.19
C ASP A 98 -0.61 0.95 7.54
N ASN A 99 -0.23 -0.32 7.75
CA ASN A 99 0.94 -0.90 7.09
C ASN A 99 0.74 -1.05 5.57
N LEU A 100 -0.46 -1.39 5.12
CA LEU A 100 -0.81 -1.36 3.68
C LEU A 100 -0.67 0.05 3.09
N ALA A 101 -1.13 1.06 3.81
CA ALA A 101 -0.96 2.45 3.41
C ALA A 101 0.52 2.88 3.39
N ASN A 102 1.35 2.39 4.32
CA ASN A 102 2.80 2.61 4.29
C ASN A 102 3.45 2.02 3.03
N PHE A 103 3.10 0.80 2.64
CA PHE A 103 3.63 0.23 1.39
C PHE A 103 3.13 0.98 0.16
N ALA A 104 1.85 1.35 0.11
CA ALA A 104 1.34 2.16 -0.99
C ALA A 104 2.12 3.48 -1.12
N GLU A 105 2.36 4.14 0.02
CA GLU A 105 3.14 5.38 0.09
C GLU A 105 4.57 5.20 -0.40
N LEU A 106 5.28 4.18 0.10
CA LEU A 106 6.67 3.88 -0.29
C LEU A 106 6.78 3.57 -1.79
N GLY A 107 5.82 2.84 -2.36
CA GLY A 107 5.77 2.54 -3.79
C GLY A 107 5.47 3.78 -4.65
N ILE A 108 4.58 4.65 -4.20
CA ILE A 108 4.31 5.95 -4.87
C ILE A 108 5.54 6.86 -4.79
N ASP A 109 6.23 6.95 -3.65
CA ASP A 109 7.46 7.73 -3.51
C ASP A 109 8.54 7.28 -4.49
N ARG A 110 8.71 5.95 -4.63
CA ARG A 110 9.63 5.37 -5.60
C ARG A 110 9.23 5.67 -7.05
N LEU A 111 7.93 5.65 -7.35
CA LEU A 111 7.40 6.04 -8.66
C LEU A 111 7.67 7.52 -8.96
N ILE A 112 7.43 8.41 -8.00
CA ILE A 112 7.72 9.84 -8.10
C ILE A 112 9.21 10.07 -8.40
N ARG A 113 10.09 9.38 -7.67
CA ARG A 113 11.54 9.42 -7.93
C ARG A 113 11.88 8.97 -9.35
N ALA A 114 11.31 7.84 -9.79
CA ALA A 114 11.53 7.32 -11.15
C ALA A 114 11.06 8.30 -12.25
N LYS A 115 10.17 9.24 -11.92
CA LYS A 115 9.67 10.30 -12.81
C LYS A 115 10.37 11.65 -12.63
N GLY A 116 11.57 11.64 -12.03
CA GLY A 116 12.40 12.84 -11.84
C GLY A 116 12.04 13.66 -10.59
N GLY A 117 11.16 13.16 -9.73
CA GLY A 117 10.89 13.75 -8.43
C GLY A 117 12.03 13.57 -7.43
N ARG A 118 12.09 14.44 -6.42
CA ARG A 118 13.05 14.33 -5.32
C ARG A 118 12.57 13.30 -4.30
N LEU A 119 13.47 12.44 -3.84
CA LEU A 119 13.24 11.49 -2.75
C LEU A 119 14.52 11.33 -1.95
N ASP A 120 14.44 11.50 -0.64
CA ASP A 120 15.53 11.13 0.28
C ASP A 120 15.56 9.60 0.39
N MET A 121 16.57 9.00 -0.23
CA MET A 121 16.73 7.55 -0.26
C MET A 121 17.10 6.96 1.10
N ALA A 122 17.80 7.71 1.96
CA ALA A 122 18.17 7.22 3.28
C ALA A 122 16.92 7.11 4.16
N ALA A 123 16.13 8.19 4.22
CA ALA A 123 14.86 8.20 4.93
C ALA A 123 13.86 7.18 4.35
N TRP A 124 13.81 7.03 3.02
CA TRP A 124 12.93 6.05 2.37
C TRP A 124 13.32 4.61 2.73
N LYS A 125 14.62 4.25 2.71
CA LYS A 125 15.09 2.91 3.08
C LYS A 125 14.80 2.60 4.54
N ASP A 126 14.93 3.59 5.42
CA ASP A 126 14.62 3.43 6.84
C ASP A 126 13.13 3.12 7.08
N ARG A 127 12.25 3.92 6.47
CA ARG A 127 10.80 3.68 6.50
C ARG A 127 10.43 2.31 5.90
N MET A 128 11.10 1.90 4.83
CA MET A 128 10.89 0.59 4.21
C MET A 128 11.24 -0.56 5.18
N ARG A 129 12.37 -0.46 5.90
CA ARG A 129 12.73 -1.45 6.93
C ARG A 129 11.68 -1.56 8.02
N HIS A 130 11.17 -0.43 8.50
CA HIS A 130 10.09 -0.40 9.50
C HIS A 130 8.81 -1.05 8.97
N ALA A 131 8.37 -0.73 7.75
CA ALA A 131 7.18 -1.34 7.15
C ALA A 131 7.30 -2.86 6.95
N ILE A 132 8.50 -3.34 6.58
CA ILE A 132 8.81 -4.78 6.49
C ILE A 132 8.77 -5.43 7.88
N GLY A 133 9.34 -4.78 8.91
CA GLY A 133 9.28 -5.25 10.29
C GLY A 133 7.84 -5.44 10.77
N GLU A 134 7.01 -4.40 10.60
CA GLU A 134 5.58 -4.42 10.93
C GLU A 134 4.84 -5.49 10.14
N HIS A 135 5.15 -5.68 8.86
CA HIS A 135 4.55 -6.74 8.04
C HIS A 135 4.84 -8.13 8.63
N ASN A 136 6.06 -8.35 9.11
CA ASN A 136 6.44 -9.62 9.70
C ASN A 136 5.67 -9.91 10.99
N GLU A 137 5.57 -8.92 11.87
CA GLU A 137 4.79 -9.04 13.11
C GLU A 137 3.32 -9.35 12.82
N LEU A 138 2.71 -8.61 11.89
CA LEU A 138 1.32 -8.79 11.48
C LEU A 138 1.06 -10.16 10.83
N TRP A 139 2.00 -10.64 10.01
CA TRP A 139 1.90 -11.97 9.42
C TRP A 139 1.87 -13.06 10.49
N LEU A 140 2.82 -13.01 11.43
CA LEU A 140 2.95 -14.00 12.51
C LEU A 140 1.78 -13.95 13.50
N ALA A 141 1.13 -12.79 13.66
CA ALA A 141 -0.08 -12.66 14.46
C ALA A 141 -1.27 -13.44 13.87
N ARG A 142 -1.27 -13.77 12.57
CA ARG A 142 -2.37 -14.48 11.89
C ARG A 142 -2.01 -15.85 11.34
N ASN A 143 -0.73 -16.08 11.04
CA ASN A 143 -0.29 -17.23 10.26
C ASN A 143 0.88 -17.94 10.95
N ARG A 144 1.10 -19.20 10.55
CA ARG A 144 2.35 -19.91 10.83
C ARG A 144 3.49 -19.29 10.00
N VAL A 145 4.74 -19.60 10.37
CA VAL A 145 5.95 -18.96 9.81
C VAL A 145 6.14 -19.14 8.29
N GLY A 146 5.47 -20.13 7.67
CA GLY A 146 5.59 -20.41 6.24
C GLY A 146 5.09 -19.27 5.34
N GLY A 147 5.75 -19.04 4.21
CA GLY A 147 5.42 -17.99 3.23
C GLY A 147 5.89 -16.57 3.59
N LEU A 148 6.31 -16.35 4.84
CA LEU A 148 6.82 -15.05 5.31
C LEU A 148 8.15 -14.68 4.67
N HIS A 149 9.03 -15.67 4.50
CA HIS A 149 10.38 -15.43 4.00
C HIS A 149 10.34 -14.95 2.54
N GLU A 150 9.44 -15.51 1.72
CA GLU A 150 9.31 -15.19 0.30
C GLU A 150 8.82 -13.74 0.09
N SER A 151 7.80 -13.29 0.84
CA SER A 151 7.29 -11.93 0.73
C SER A 151 8.30 -10.89 1.24
N SER A 152 8.94 -11.17 2.38
CA SER A 152 9.88 -10.24 3.01
C SER A 152 11.21 -10.15 2.27
N ASP A 153 11.70 -11.22 1.66
CA ASP A 153 12.92 -11.16 0.85
C ASP A 153 12.71 -10.42 -0.47
N GLN A 154 11.53 -10.53 -1.08
CA GLN A 154 11.20 -9.75 -2.26
C GLN A 154 11.17 -8.25 -1.95
N LEU A 155 10.62 -7.87 -0.78
CA LEU A 155 10.64 -6.49 -0.29
C LEU A 155 12.06 -5.98 0.02
N ARG A 156 12.92 -6.83 0.60
CA ARG A 156 14.33 -6.49 0.88
C ARG A 156 15.11 -6.24 -0.41
N LYS A 157 14.96 -7.10 -1.42
CA LYS A 157 15.57 -6.93 -2.75
C LYS A 157 15.21 -5.59 -3.39
N ALA A 158 14.02 -5.07 -3.13
CA ALA A 158 13.61 -3.74 -3.58
C ALA A 158 14.51 -2.62 -3.04
N MET A 159 15.05 -2.75 -1.82
CA MET A 159 15.91 -1.73 -1.21
C MET A 159 17.30 -1.65 -1.85
N ASP A 160 17.72 -2.72 -2.53
CA ASP A 160 19.05 -2.87 -3.13
C ASP A 160 19.08 -2.50 -4.62
N ALA A 161 17.91 -2.39 -5.27
CA ALA A 161 17.72 -1.93 -6.64
C ALA A 161 17.50 -0.41 -6.73
#